data_AF-A0A847UGY2-F1
#
_entry.id   AF-A0A847UGY2-F1
#
_cell.length_a   1.000
_cell.length_b   1.000
_cell.length_c   1.000
_cell.angle_alpha   90.00
_cell.angle_beta   90.00
_cell.angle_gamma   90.00
#
_symmetry.space_group_name_H-M   'P 1'
#
loop_
_entity.id
_entity.type
_entity.pdbx_description
1 polymer ?
#
loop_
_entity_poly.entity_id
_entity_poly.type
_entity_poly.pdbx_seq_one_letter_code
_entity_poly.pdbx_strand_id
1 'polypeptide(L)'
;MGGAFGKKPSDAHVVWTSRDGEGEGKKKFDFEYLELWAAHFGVDYETRTRVDHERSDQPREQHVVIFEWEALEAETMELGDTEWTMGRQRTPRTFIEIDSHGEGRIKSWSSEIVVDVRELWLDGPAVRLRTSAHGKKAIDARKLLADGKRESEA
;
A
#
# COMPACT_ATOMS: atom_id res chain seq x y z
N MET A 1 -15.03 10.46 -35.62
CA MET A 1 -14.03 11.21 -34.84
C MET A 1 -14.12 10.74 -33.39
N GLY A 2 -13.22 9.86 -32.94
CA GLY A 2 -13.24 9.30 -31.57
C GLY A 2 -12.10 9.89 -30.76
N GLY A 3 -12.41 10.85 -29.89
CA GLY A 3 -11.44 11.53 -29.03
C GLY A 3 -10.76 10.56 -28.07
N ALA A 4 -9.44 10.72 -27.91
CA ALA A 4 -8.58 9.90 -27.08
C ALA A 4 -8.99 9.94 -25.59
N PHE A 5 -9.76 8.94 -25.17
CA PHE A 5 -9.84 8.54 -23.76
C PHE A 5 -8.46 8.00 -23.35
N GLY A 6 -7.81 8.62 -22.36
CA GLY A 6 -6.47 8.23 -21.91
C GLY A 6 -6.44 6.74 -21.57
N LYS A 7 -5.76 5.96 -22.42
CA LYS A 7 -5.75 4.50 -22.36
C LYS A 7 -4.94 4.03 -21.15
N LYS A 8 -5.36 2.94 -20.54
CA LYS A 8 -4.57 2.19 -19.56
C LYS A 8 -3.22 1.83 -20.23
N PRO A 9 -2.06 2.18 -19.67
CA PRO A 9 -0.78 1.98 -20.37
C PRO A 9 -0.47 0.51 -20.64
N SER A 10 -0.90 -0.38 -19.74
CA SER A 10 -0.97 -1.82 -19.95
C SER A 10 -1.95 -2.45 -18.97
N ASP A 11 -2.38 -3.69 -19.22
CA ASP A 11 -3.29 -4.42 -18.32
C ASP A 11 -2.73 -4.57 -16.90
N ALA A 12 -1.39 -4.56 -16.78
CA ALA A 12 -0.68 -4.62 -15.52
C ALA A 12 -0.73 -3.33 -14.68
N HIS A 13 -1.15 -2.20 -15.23
CA HIS A 13 -1.21 -0.94 -14.49
C HIS A 13 -2.39 -0.93 -13.52
N VAL A 14 -2.15 -0.58 -12.26
CA VAL A 14 -3.22 -0.33 -11.28
C VAL A 14 -3.40 1.17 -11.06
N VAL A 15 -2.34 1.97 -11.14
CA VAL A 15 -2.44 3.44 -11.11
C VAL A 15 -1.85 4.01 -12.39
N TRP A 16 -2.59 4.91 -13.03
CA TRP A 16 -2.09 5.66 -14.18
C TRP A 16 -2.82 7.00 -14.34
N THR A 17 -2.23 7.88 -15.14
CA THR A 17 -2.80 9.18 -15.46
C THR A 17 -3.38 9.15 -16.89
N SER A 18 -4.64 9.54 -17.06
CA SER A 18 -5.28 9.54 -18.39
C SER A 18 -4.90 10.78 -19.20
N ARG A 19 -3.64 10.89 -19.67
CA ARG A 19 -3.20 11.78 -20.76
C ARG A 19 -1.73 11.51 -21.11
N ASP A 20 -1.39 11.64 -22.39
CA ASP A 20 0.01 11.65 -22.86
C ASP A 20 0.67 12.96 -22.42
N GLY A 21 1.68 12.91 -21.57
CA GLY A 21 2.52 14.06 -21.18
C GLY A 21 2.77 14.22 -19.67
N GLU A 22 3.84 14.95 -19.35
CA GLU A 22 4.26 15.30 -17.98
C GLU A 22 3.23 16.24 -17.31
N GLY A 23 2.14 15.69 -16.75
CA GLY A 23 1.39 16.35 -15.66
C GLY A 23 -0.14 16.43 -15.78
N GLU A 24 -0.77 16.32 -14.60
CA GLU A 24 -2.13 16.77 -14.21
C GLU A 24 -3.36 16.16 -14.89
N GLY A 25 -3.25 14.98 -15.53
CA GLY A 25 -4.44 14.22 -15.91
C GLY A 25 -5.18 13.64 -14.69
N LYS A 26 -6.47 13.32 -14.85
CA LYS A 26 -7.23 12.57 -13.83
C LYS A 26 -6.56 11.22 -13.61
N LYS A 27 -6.17 10.92 -12.36
CA LYS A 27 -5.66 9.60 -12.01
C LYS A 27 -6.76 8.56 -12.03
N LYS A 28 -6.38 7.37 -12.44
CA LYS A 28 -7.19 6.17 -12.42
C LYS A 28 -6.52 5.20 -11.45
N PHE A 29 -7.34 4.56 -10.63
CA PHE A 29 -6.90 3.54 -9.70
C PHE A 29 -7.82 2.31 -9.84
N ASP A 30 -7.22 1.19 -10.21
CA ASP A 30 -7.81 -0.14 -10.32
C ASP A 30 -7.44 -0.93 -9.05
N PHE A 31 -8.14 -0.62 -7.95
CA PHE A 31 -7.86 -1.21 -6.64
C PHE A 31 -8.26 -2.69 -6.57
N GLU A 32 -9.28 -3.09 -7.33
CA GLU A 32 -9.74 -4.48 -7.42
C GLU A 32 -8.61 -5.36 -7.98
N TYR A 33 -7.90 -4.89 -9.01
CA TYR A 33 -6.77 -5.65 -9.54
C TYR A 33 -5.59 -5.72 -8.57
N LEU A 34 -5.37 -4.68 -7.76
CA LEU A 34 -4.36 -4.69 -6.69
C LEU A 34 -4.72 -5.69 -5.58
N GLU A 35 -5.98 -5.75 -5.16
CA GLU A 35 -6.49 -6.71 -4.18
C GLU A 35 -6.35 -8.15 -4.67
N LEU A 36 -6.77 -8.42 -5.92
CA LEU A 36 -6.62 -9.73 -6.54
C LEU A 36 -5.15 -10.16 -6.63
N TRP A 37 -4.25 -9.24 -6.94
CA TRP A 37 -2.82 -9.49 -6.94
C TRP A 37 -2.30 -9.84 -5.55
N ALA A 38 -2.71 -9.10 -4.51
CA ALA A 38 -2.29 -9.35 -3.14
C ALA A 38 -2.73 -10.76 -2.69
N ALA A 39 -4.00 -11.10 -2.93
CA ALA A 39 -4.54 -12.43 -2.68
C ALA A 39 -3.77 -13.54 -3.42
N HIS A 40 -3.42 -13.32 -4.70
CA HIS A 40 -2.68 -14.30 -5.49
C HIS A 40 -1.28 -14.60 -4.94
N PHE A 41 -0.59 -13.60 -4.39
CA PHE A 41 0.75 -13.76 -3.83
C PHE A 41 0.79 -14.02 -2.32
N GLY A 42 -0.37 -14.11 -1.66
CA GLY A 42 -0.46 -14.32 -0.20
C GLY A 42 0.01 -13.11 0.60
N VAL A 43 -0.21 -11.91 0.06
CA VAL A 43 0.05 -10.63 0.72
C VAL A 43 -1.26 -10.14 1.33
N ASP A 44 -1.21 -9.65 2.56
CA ASP A 44 -2.40 -9.14 3.22
C ASP A 44 -2.85 -7.81 2.60
N TYR A 45 -4.17 -7.63 2.52
CA TYR A 45 -4.79 -6.44 1.94
C TYR A 45 -5.88 -5.91 2.87
N GLU A 46 -5.83 -4.61 3.14
CA GLU A 46 -6.83 -3.94 3.97
C GLU A 46 -7.25 -2.61 3.35
N THR A 47 -8.49 -2.20 3.61
CA THR A 47 -8.94 -0.84 3.39
C THR A 47 -9.08 -0.10 4.72
N ARG A 48 -8.67 1.16 4.76
CA ARG A 48 -8.74 2.00 5.95
C ARG A 48 -9.22 3.40 5.58
N THR A 49 -10.00 4.03 6.44
CA THR A 49 -10.33 5.45 6.28
C THR A 49 -9.37 6.27 7.13
N ARG A 50 -8.66 7.21 6.50
CA ARG A 50 -7.71 8.08 7.21
C ARG A 50 -8.15 9.54 7.10
N VAL A 51 -8.10 10.23 8.23
CA VAL A 51 -8.18 11.70 8.32
C VAL A 51 -6.75 12.16 8.58
N ASP A 52 -6.10 12.69 7.53
CA ASP A 52 -4.72 13.14 7.63
C ASP A 52 -4.70 14.67 7.67
N HIS A 53 -4.54 15.23 8.88
CA HIS A 53 -4.50 16.67 9.11
C HIS A 53 -3.37 17.40 8.36
N GLU A 54 -2.36 16.68 7.85
CA GLU A 54 -1.26 17.25 7.06
C GLU A 54 -1.46 17.10 5.54
N ARG A 55 -2.35 16.20 5.07
CA ARG A 55 -2.53 15.89 3.65
C ARG A 55 -3.88 16.29 3.06
N SER A 56 -4.97 16.25 3.84
CA SER A 56 -6.29 16.69 3.38
C SER A 56 -7.32 16.71 4.53
N ASP A 57 -8.14 17.76 4.60
CA ASP A 57 -9.26 17.88 5.56
C ASP A 57 -10.41 16.88 5.31
N GLN A 58 -10.31 16.02 4.28
CA GLN A 58 -11.35 15.07 3.91
C GLN A 58 -10.91 13.62 4.20
N PRO A 59 -11.73 12.82 4.89
CA PRO A 59 -11.48 11.39 5.06
C PRO A 59 -11.39 10.72 3.69
N ARG A 60 -10.32 9.97 3.44
CA ARG A 60 -10.16 9.19 2.20
C ARG A 60 -9.92 7.72 2.50
N GLU A 61 -10.48 6.87 1.65
CA GLU A 61 -10.19 5.45 1.66
C GLU A 61 -8.77 5.20 1.16
N GLN A 62 -8.05 4.39 1.94
CA GLN A 62 -6.68 3.98 1.70
C GLN A 62 -6.68 2.48 1.47
N HIS A 63 -6.02 2.05 0.41
CA HIS A 63 -5.80 0.64 0.11
C HIS A 63 -4.39 0.26 0.56
N VAL A 64 -4.28 -0.69 1.47
CA VAL A 64 -3.05 -1.05 2.16
C VAL A 64 -2.66 -2.48 1.81
N VAL A 65 -1.50 -2.61 1.16
CA VAL A 65 -0.85 -3.88 0.85
C VAL A 65 0.21 -4.13 1.91
N ILE A 66 0.02 -5.14 2.74
CA ILE A 66 0.83 -5.41 3.94
C ILE A 66 1.70 -6.64 3.69
N PHE A 67 3.01 -6.42 3.67
CA PHE A 67 3.99 -7.47 3.47
C PHE A 67 4.44 -8.10 4.79
N GLU A 68 4.33 -7.35 5.88
CA GLU A 68 4.77 -7.82 7.19
C GLU A 68 4.02 -7.12 8.32
N TRP A 69 3.73 -7.89 9.35
CA TRP A 69 3.11 -7.44 10.59
C TRP A 69 4.12 -7.42 11.73
N GLU A 70 4.13 -6.33 12.48
CA GLU A 70 4.75 -6.28 13.79
C GLU A 70 3.77 -6.87 14.80
N ALA A 71 4.22 -7.87 15.55
CA ALA A 71 3.46 -8.37 16.69
C ALA A 71 3.76 -7.45 17.88
N LEU A 72 2.75 -6.75 18.38
CA LEU A 72 2.87 -6.10 19.68
C LEU A 72 2.67 -7.18 20.75
N GLU A 73 3.50 -7.13 21.79
CA GLU A 73 3.27 -7.97 22.97
C GLU A 73 1.88 -7.70 23.51
N ALA A 74 1.18 -8.76 23.92
CA ALA A 74 -0.12 -8.62 24.54
C ALA A 74 0.06 -7.89 25.87
N GLU A 75 -0.47 -6.66 25.96
CA GLU A 75 -0.47 -5.92 27.21
C GLU A 75 -1.60 -6.47 28.08
N THR A 76 -1.24 -7.09 29.20
CA THR A 76 -2.19 -7.45 30.25
C THR A 76 -2.43 -6.22 31.10
N MET A 77 -3.67 -5.75 31.15
CA MET A 77 -4.08 -4.65 32.02
C MET A 77 -4.93 -5.19 33.16
N GLU A 78 -4.55 -4.89 34.39
CA GLU A 78 -5.36 -5.16 35.57
C GLU A 78 -6.26 -3.94 35.86
N LEU A 79 -7.58 -4.13 35.84
CA LEU A 79 -8.55 -3.11 36.26
C LEU A 79 -9.37 -3.65 37.43
N GLY A 80 -8.97 -3.31 38.65
CA GLY A 80 -9.56 -3.87 39.87
C GLY A 80 -9.10 -5.32 40.08
N ASP A 81 -10.03 -6.23 40.39
CA ASP A 81 -9.75 -7.66 40.56
C ASP A 81 -9.87 -8.47 39.26
N THR A 82 -9.98 -7.79 38.10
CA THR A 82 -10.17 -8.45 36.80
C THR A 82 -8.95 -8.20 35.92
N GLU A 83 -8.27 -9.28 35.56
CA GLU A 83 -7.22 -9.30 34.57
C GLU A 83 -7.83 -9.30 33.17
N TRP A 84 -7.54 -8.27 32.38
CA TRP A 84 -7.94 -8.19 30.97
C TRP A 84 -6.71 -8.39 30.10
N THR A 85 -6.67 -9.50 29.37
CA THR A 85 -5.71 -9.69 28.29
C THR A 85 -6.24 -9.00 27.04
N MET A 86 -5.66 -7.87 26.65
CA MET A 86 -5.96 -7.32 25.34
C MET A 86 -5.37 -8.25 24.28
N GLY A 87 -6.21 -8.78 23.38
CA GLY A 87 -5.77 -9.71 22.33
C GLY A 87 -4.60 -9.10 21.53
N ARG A 88 -3.68 -9.96 21.04
CA ARG A 88 -2.48 -9.53 20.30
C ARG A 88 -2.85 -8.53 19.20
N GLN A 89 -2.55 -7.26 19.42
CA GLN A 89 -2.64 -6.24 18.39
C GLN A 89 -1.47 -6.42 17.43
N ARG A 90 -1.75 -6.45 16.13
CA ARG A 90 -0.71 -6.46 15.09
C ARG A 90 -0.77 -5.15 14.35
N THR A 91 0.37 -4.54 14.15
CA THR A 91 0.51 -3.29 13.38
C THR A 91 1.25 -3.58 12.08
N PRO A 92 0.79 -3.06 10.93
CA PRO A 92 1.53 -3.23 9.69
C PRO A 92 2.94 -2.63 9.83
N ARG A 93 3.96 -3.45 9.63
CA ARG A 93 5.37 -3.06 9.74
C ARG A 93 5.92 -2.61 8.40
N THR A 94 5.70 -3.43 7.38
CA THR A 94 6.13 -3.18 6.00
C THR A 94 4.91 -3.19 5.10
N PHE A 95 4.62 -2.06 4.45
CA PHE A 95 3.42 -1.91 3.64
C PHE A 95 3.54 -0.82 2.57
N ILE A 96 2.64 -0.91 1.58
CA ILE A 96 2.33 0.16 0.64
C ILE A 96 0.87 0.56 0.88
N GLU A 97 0.64 1.84 1.15
CA GLU A 97 -0.67 2.46 1.33
C GLU A 97 -0.88 3.44 0.18
N ILE A 98 -2.04 3.43 -0.47
CA ILE A 98 -2.36 4.34 -1.57
C ILE A 98 -3.84 4.66 -1.65
N ASP A 99 -4.16 5.91 -1.95
CA ASP A 99 -5.53 6.38 -2.18
C ASP A 99 -5.87 6.50 -3.68
N SER A 100 -7.13 6.80 -3.98
CA SER A 100 -7.61 7.01 -5.36
C SER A 100 -7.00 8.21 -6.07
N HIS A 101 -6.33 9.12 -5.35
CA HIS A 101 -5.58 10.24 -5.90
C HIS A 101 -4.11 9.88 -6.14
N GLY A 102 -3.71 8.64 -5.87
CA GLY A 102 -2.34 8.17 -5.97
C GLY A 102 -1.41 8.83 -4.96
N GLU A 103 -1.94 9.44 -3.91
CA GLU A 103 -1.16 9.81 -2.73
C GLU A 103 -0.97 8.55 -1.91
N GLY A 104 0.28 8.27 -1.54
CA GLY A 104 0.61 7.01 -0.91
C GLY A 104 1.72 7.13 0.10
N ARG A 105 1.89 6.05 0.84
CA ARG A 105 2.95 5.87 1.82
C ARG A 105 3.58 4.51 1.61
N ILE A 106 4.91 4.48 1.63
CA ILE A 106 5.68 3.25 1.59
C ILE A 106 6.43 3.19 2.90
N LYS A 107 6.13 2.16 3.71
CA LYS A 107 6.86 1.87 4.94
C LYS A 107 7.65 0.60 4.76
N SER A 108 8.92 0.69 5.10
CA SER A 108 9.87 -0.41 5.24
C SER A 108 10.42 -0.39 6.66
N TRP A 109 11.25 -1.38 6.99
CA TRP A 109 11.91 -1.49 8.29
C TRP A 109 12.66 -0.24 8.75
N SER A 110 13.39 0.41 7.85
CA SER A 110 14.29 1.53 8.20
C SER A 110 13.80 2.87 7.67
N SER A 111 12.72 2.91 6.90
CA SER A 111 12.26 4.14 6.28
C SER A 111 10.76 4.14 6.03
N GLU A 112 10.17 5.32 6.22
CA GLU A 112 8.81 5.64 5.84
C GLU A 112 8.87 6.85 4.91
N ILE A 113 8.26 6.75 3.73
CA ILE A 113 8.21 7.84 2.77
C ILE A 113 6.78 8.08 2.30
N VAL A 114 6.43 9.35 2.17
CA VAL A 114 5.18 9.80 1.54
C VAL A 114 5.47 10.09 0.08
N VAL A 115 4.63 9.60 -0.80
CA VAL A 115 4.88 9.64 -2.23
C VAL A 115 3.62 10.01 -2.99
N ASP A 116 3.78 10.82 -4.04
CA ASP A 116 2.78 11.01 -5.07
C ASP A 116 3.09 10.04 -6.22
N VAL A 117 2.30 8.98 -6.31
CA VAL A 117 2.41 7.88 -7.27
C VAL A 117 1.77 8.28 -8.60
N ARG A 118 2.59 8.32 -9.65
CA ARG A 118 2.19 8.67 -11.02
C ARG A 118 1.77 7.46 -11.82
N GLU A 119 2.52 6.38 -11.67
CA GLU A 119 2.22 5.08 -12.26
C GLU A 119 2.47 4.00 -11.20
N LEU A 120 1.60 3.00 -11.17
CA LEU A 120 1.81 1.76 -10.44
C LEU A 120 1.44 0.63 -11.38
N TRP A 121 2.33 -0.35 -11.51
CA TRP A 121 2.05 -1.56 -12.28
C TRP A 121 2.64 -2.79 -11.60
N LEU A 122 2.02 -3.93 -11.88
CA LEU A 122 2.36 -5.21 -11.30
C LEU A 122 3.19 -6.02 -12.31
N ASP A 123 4.35 -6.52 -11.89
CA ASP A 123 5.20 -7.39 -12.71
C ASP A 123 5.49 -8.68 -11.93
N GLY A 124 4.64 -9.70 -12.14
CA GLY A 124 4.67 -10.92 -11.34
C GLY A 124 4.51 -10.58 -9.85
N PRO A 125 5.43 -11.02 -8.96
CA PRO A 125 5.38 -10.72 -7.53
C PRO A 125 5.87 -9.30 -7.20
N ALA A 126 6.26 -8.49 -8.18
CA ALA A 126 6.79 -7.16 -7.95
C ALA A 126 5.72 -6.08 -8.12
N VAL A 127 5.60 -5.21 -7.11
CA VAL A 127 4.90 -3.93 -7.21
C VAL A 127 5.91 -2.90 -7.69
N ARG A 128 5.69 -2.33 -8.86
CA ARG A 128 6.52 -1.25 -9.40
C ARG A 128 5.75 0.05 -9.40
N LEU A 129 6.45 1.11 -9.04
CA LEU A 129 5.86 2.44 -8.94
C LEU A 129 6.80 3.50 -9.50
N ARG A 130 6.21 4.50 -10.14
CA ARG A 130 6.88 5.74 -10.51
C ARG A 130 6.25 6.85 -9.69
N THR A 131 7.09 7.58 -8.97
CA THR A 131 6.68 8.73 -8.18
C THR A 131 7.04 10.03 -8.90
N SER A 132 6.42 11.13 -8.51
CA SER A 132 6.79 12.46 -9.00
C SER A 132 8.18 12.91 -8.56
N ALA A 133 8.54 12.67 -7.29
CA ALA A 133 9.77 13.21 -6.70
C ALA A 133 10.91 12.20 -6.48
N HIS A 134 10.61 10.90 -6.39
CA HIS A 134 11.58 9.87 -5.98
C HIS A 134 11.90 8.84 -7.08
N GLY A 135 11.49 9.13 -8.33
CA GLY A 135 11.74 8.27 -9.48
C GLY A 135 10.98 6.94 -9.43
N LYS A 136 11.58 5.89 -10.01
CA LYS A 136 11.02 4.53 -10.04
C LYS A 136 11.46 3.73 -8.81
N LYS A 137 10.54 3.00 -8.19
CA LYS A 137 10.80 2.03 -7.12
C LYS A 137 10.17 0.68 -7.48
N ALA A 138 10.71 -0.39 -6.91
CA ALA A 138 10.20 -1.74 -7.07
C ALA A 138 10.28 -2.47 -5.72
N ILE A 139 9.20 -3.17 -5.37
CA ILE A 139 9.08 -3.97 -4.16
C ILE A 139 8.67 -5.38 -4.59
N ASP A 140 9.44 -6.39 -4.19
CA ASP A 140 9.19 -7.79 -4.53
C ASP A 140 8.57 -8.50 -3.34
N ALA A 141 7.30 -8.90 -3.47
CA ALA A 141 6.53 -9.53 -2.41
C ALA A 141 7.16 -10.84 -1.95
N ARG A 142 7.70 -11.65 -2.86
CA ARG A 142 8.27 -12.96 -2.49
C ARG A 142 9.52 -12.79 -1.63
N LYS A 143 10.34 -11.79 -1.95
CA LYS A 143 11.54 -11.51 -1.14
C LYS A 143 11.15 -11.09 0.27
N LEU A 144 10.21 -10.15 0.39
CA LEU A 144 9.76 -9.67 1.70
C LEU A 144 9.09 -10.76 2.54
N LEU A 145 8.22 -11.58 1.92
CA LEU A 145 7.56 -12.68 2.62
C LEU A 145 8.55 -13.79 3.03
N ALA A 146 9.58 -14.05 2.23
CA ALA A 146 10.62 -15.03 2.56
C ALA A 146 11.57 -14.54 3.67
N ASP A 147 11.81 -13.24 3.75
CA ASP A 147 12.67 -12.65 4.78
C ASP A 147 11.94 -12.57 6.13
N GLY A 148 10.67 -12.14 6.13
CA GLY A 148 9.84 -12.15 7.36
C GLY A 148 9.65 -13.54 7.96
N LYS A 149 9.62 -14.59 7.13
CA LYS A 149 9.54 -15.98 7.61
C LYS A 149 10.83 -16.43 8.32
N ARG A 150 12.00 -16.05 7.80
CA ARG A 150 13.31 -16.44 8.36
C ARG A 150 13.58 -15.81 9.73
N GLU A 151 13.08 -14.61 9.97
CA GLU A 151 13.26 -13.91 11.25
C GLU A 151 12.22 -14.30 12.30
N SER A 152 11.06 -14.83 11.91
CA SER A 152 10.06 -15.37 12.85
C SER A 152 10.46 -16.74 13.45
N GLU A 153 11.45 -17.41 12.86
CA GLU A 153 11.96 -18.74 13.24
C GLU A 153 13.33 -18.67 13.97
N ALA A 154 13.90 -17.48 14.13
CA ALA A 154 15.19 -17.21 14.78
C ALA A 154 15.01 -16.63 16.19
#